data_AF-A0AAU8N8Q2-F1
#
_entry.id   AF-A0AAU8N8Q2-F1
#
_cell.length_a   1.000
_cell.length_b   1.000
_cell.length_c   1.000
_cell.angle_alpha   90.00
_cell.angle_beta   90.00
_cell.angle_gamma   90.00
#
_symmetry.space_group_name_H-M   'P 1'
#
loop_
_entity.id
_entity.type
_entity.pdbx_description
1 polymer ?
#
loop_
_entity_poly.entity_id
_entity_poly.type
_entity_poly.pdbx_seq_one_letter_code
_entity_poly.pdbx_strand_id
1 'polypeptide(L)'
;MFKFSEKKSKKIENTHKYYSVENFQLNKEVLNKVSEKVSQYRSEFEVDAKQDKIASDLGIELYLVPLIDELKYYYNNDLCVSVAQSVVHLETSSIDRRVNSFFLESAILRMSSIWEYLFIIVNELLQTELIVGNDVREQLIENGCHQIQFVPSGKGYKVVAKPIDMELKKDVEVELKRRYKLFNISTKNKSNSLLKSVKKKYSKKENIQKLFDIYNSEEIKTVVQIRNEIVHRRPLTAKFSLAPNELFPGNAVSVNPNGWFDFDGINIIMEKNIYAIKDAINTLIEIVFYNDIPNLKENENKIFIAYEIKCNKCLRELLINEVSADFFINNNINIVCPQCKSEDTSVIGKREVNDSYYYSNFKNYSDFLLEYWKENS
;
A
#
# COMPACT_ATOMS: atom_id res chain seq x y z
N MET A 1 -31.09 -32.68 -25.78
CA MET A 1 -30.50 -33.32 -24.58
C MET A 1 -28.99 -33.39 -24.79
N PHE A 2 -28.27 -32.31 -24.48
CA PHE A 2 -26.83 -32.22 -24.68
C PHE A 2 -26.12 -32.79 -23.45
N LYS A 3 -25.51 -33.97 -23.61
CA LYS A 3 -24.60 -34.54 -22.60
C LYS A 3 -23.32 -33.71 -22.60
N PHE A 4 -23.18 -32.82 -21.63
CA PHE A 4 -21.87 -32.28 -21.29
C PHE A 4 -21.03 -33.41 -20.71
N SER A 5 -19.98 -33.80 -21.42
CA SER A 5 -18.94 -34.65 -20.86
C SER A 5 -18.39 -33.96 -19.61
N GLU A 6 -18.41 -34.65 -18.47
CA GLU A 6 -17.63 -34.28 -17.30
C GLU A 6 -16.15 -34.23 -17.69
N LYS A 7 -15.67 -33.06 -18.12
CA LYS A 7 -14.25 -32.77 -18.10
C LYS A 7 -13.85 -32.85 -16.63
N LYS A 8 -13.08 -33.89 -16.28
CA LYS A 8 -12.33 -33.97 -15.02
C LYS A 8 -11.82 -32.57 -14.69
N SER A 9 -12.39 -31.95 -13.66
CA SER A 9 -11.87 -30.70 -13.15
C SER A 9 -10.42 -30.97 -12.75
N LYS A 10 -9.46 -30.45 -13.51
CA LYS A 10 -8.14 -30.20 -12.92
C LYS A 10 -8.44 -29.34 -11.71
N LYS A 11 -8.15 -29.82 -10.50
CA LYS A 11 -8.05 -28.97 -9.32
C LYS A 11 -7.23 -27.77 -9.78
N ILE A 12 -7.86 -26.61 -9.86
CA ILE A 12 -7.13 -25.36 -9.96
C ILE A 12 -6.46 -25.27 -8.59
N GLU A 13 -5.23 -25.77 -8.49
CA GLU A 13 -4.39 -25.42 -7.36
C GLU A 13 -4.34 -23.90 -7.33
N ASN A 14 -4.57 -23.30 -6.16
CA ASN A 14 -4.50 -21.86 -5.93
C ASN A 14 -3.05 -21.37 -6.13
N THR A 15 -2.58 -21.44 -7.37
CA THR A 15 -1.21 -21.15 -7.82
C THR A 15 -0.83 -19.70 -7.59
N HIS A 16 -1.81 -18.80 -7.43
CA HIS A 16 -1.58 -17.39 -7.13
C HIS A 16 -1.23 -17.11 -5.66
N LYS A 17 -1.63 -17.97 -4.71
CA LYS A 17 -1.39 -17.72 -3.28
C LYS A 17 0.04 -18.06 -2.86
N TYR A 18 0.52 -19.22 -3.29
CA TYR A 18 1.85 -19.71 -2.96
C TYR A 18 2.48 -20.40 -4.18
N TYR A 19 3.53 -19.81 -4.73
CA TYR A 19 4.33 -20.51 -5.73
C TYR A 19 5.13 -21.66 -5.08
N SER A 20 5.25 -22.77 -5.81
CA SER A 20 6.15 -23.86 -5.42
C SER A 20 7.60 -23.36 -5.45
N VAL A 21 8.36 -23.68 -4.41
CA VAL A 21 9.80 -23.38 -4.33
C VAL A 21 10.57 -24.09 -5.46
N GLU A 22 10.05 -25.22 -5.93
CA GLU A 22 10.59 -26.00 -7.05
C GLU A 22 10.62 -25.20 -8.36
N ASN A 23 9.77 -24.18 -8.50
CA ASN A 23 9.78 -23.29 -9.68
C ASN A 23 11.00 -22.36 -9.72
N PHE A 24 11.75 -22.24 -8.62
CA PHE A 24 12.82 -21.26 -8.46
C PHE A 24 14.19 -21.88 -8.15
N GLN A 25 14.27 -23.20 -7.89
CA GLN A 25 15.52 -23.86 -7.53
C GLN A 25 15.68 -25.25 -8.15
N LEU A 26 16.81 -25.46 -8.83
CA LEU A 26 17.11 -26.69 -9.59
C LEU A 26 17.91 -27.73 -8.79
N ASN A 27 18.59 -27.33 -7.72
CA ASN A 27 19.39 -28.24 -6.88
C ASN A 27 18.58 -28.79 -5.71
N LYS A 28 18.38 -30.12 -5.67
CA LYS A 28 17.55 -30.83 -4.66
C LYS A 28 18.02 -30.67 -3.21
N GLU A 29 19.32 -30.60 -2.93
CA GLU A 29 19.81 -30.46 -1.54
C GLU A 29 19.58 -29.05 -1.00
N VAL A 30 19.78 -28.04 -1.85
CA VAL A 30 19.51 -26.64 -1.52
C VAL A 30 18.00 -26.37 -1.46
N LEU A 31 17.24 -27.04 -2.33
CA LEU A 31 15.78 -26.93 -2.40
C LEU A 31 15.10 -27.24 -1.07
N ASN A 32 15.50 -28.30 -0.36
CA ASN A 32 14.90 -28.65 0.93
C ASN A 32 15.13 -27.56 1.98
N LYS A 33 16.37 -27.08 2.13
CA LYS A 33 16.71 -26.00 3.06
C LYS A 33 16.00 -24.69 2.72
N VAL A 34 15.92 -24.35 1.44
CA VAL A 34 15.16 -23.17 0.99
C VAL A 34 13.68 -23.34 1.31
N SER A 35 13.11 -24.52 1.08
CA SER A 35 11.70 -24.77 1.38
C SER A 35 11.40 -24.67 2.89
N GLU A 36 12.32 -25.11 3.75
CA GLU A 36 12.22 -24.93 5.20
C GLU A 36 12.27 -23.44 5.61
N LYS A 37 13.20 -22.65 5.07
CA LYS A 37 13.25 -21.20 5.34
C LYS A 37 12.02 -20.47 4.80
N VAL A 38 11.54 -20.82 3.60
CA VAL A 38 10.34 -20.22 3.01
C VAL A 38 9.10 -20.47 3.89
N SER A 39 8.93 -21.69 4.42
CA SER A 39 7.79 -22.00 5.29
C SER A 39 7.85 -21.22 6.62
N GLN A 40 9.05 -20.92 7.13
CA GLN A 40 9.24 -20.07 8.31
C GLN A 40 8.91 -18.59 8.05
N TYR A 41 9.22 -18.08 6.85
CA TYR A 41 9.03 -16.67 6.51
C TYR A 41 7.62 -16.32 6.04
N ARG A 42 6.95 -17.25 5.34
CA ARG A 42 5.59 -17.03 4.80
C ARG A 42 4.57 -16.76 5.91
N SER A 43 3.51 -16.05 5.55
CA SER A 43 2.47 -15.62 6.46
C SER A 43 1.12 -15.55 5.75
N GLU A 44 0.06 -16.02 6.42
CA GLU A 44 -1.31 -16.01 5.87
C GLU A 44 -2.03 -14.67 6.01
N PHE A 45 -1.46 -13.69 6.74
CA PHE A 45 -1.97 -12.32 6.90
C PHE A 45 -3.50 -12.27 7.07
N GLU A 46 -3.96 -12.61 8.28
CA GLU A 46 -5.39 -12.63 8.60
C GLU A 46 -5.79 -11.40 9.42
N VAL A 47 -7.00 -10.90 9.17
CA VAL A 47 -7.64 -9.89 10.03
C VAL A 47 -8.18 -10.60 11.25
N ASP A 48 -7.88 -10.08 12.45
CA ASP A 48 -8.49 -10.61 13.67
C ASP A 48 -9.96 -10.19 13.77
N ALA A 49 -10.83 -11.02 13.18
CA ALA A 49 -12.28 -10.80 13.19
C ALA A 49 -12.90 -10.81 14.61
N LYS A 50 -12.14 -11.17 15.66
CA LYS A 50 -12.61 -11.14 17.05
C LYS A 50 -12.62 -9.73 17.64
N GLN A 51 -12.04 -8.74 16.97
CA GLN A 51 -12.24 -7.35 17.35
C GLN A 51 -13.60 -6.88 16.80
N ASP A 52 -14.55 -6.54 17.68
CA ASP A 52 -15.89 -6.01 17.38
C ASP A 52 -15.89 -4.65 16.63
N LYS A 53 -14.79 -4.28 15.97
CA LYS A 53 -14.44 -2.95 15.49
C LYS A 53 -14.28 -2.87 13.97
N ILE A 54 -14.65 -3.89 13.20
CA ILE A 54 -14.64 -3.76 11.73
C ILE A 54 -15.57 -2.60 11.35
N ALA A 55 -15.00 -1.57 10.72
CA ALA A 55 -15.68 -0.31 10.38
C ALA A 55 -15.18 0.20 9.02
N SER A 56 -14.73 -0.71 8.17
CA SER A 56 -14.18 -0.41 6.86
C SER A 56 -15.24 0.26 5.97
N ASP A 57 -14.83 1.36 5.34
CA ASP A 57 -15.60 2.02 4.29
C ASP A 57 -15.52 1.15 3.03
N LEU A 58 -16.67 0.79 2.44
CA LEU A 58 -16.75 -0.02 1.23
C LEU A 58 -15.89 0.55 0.08
N GLY A 59 -15.79 1.88 -0.02
CA GLY A 59 -14.94 2.54 -1.02
C GLY A 59 -13.45 2.29 -0.79
N ILE A 60 -13.03 2.29 0.47
CA ILE A 60 -11.65 1.97 0.87
C ILE A 60 -11.38 0.48 0.63
N GLU A 61 -12.34 -0.39 0.94
CA GLU A 61 -12.20 -1.83 0.70
C GLU A 61 -12.02 -2.16 -0.78
N LEU A 62 -12.92 -1.67 -1.64
CA LEU A 62 -12.90 -1.99 -3.07
C LEU A 62 -11.63 -1.48 -3.77
N TYR A 63 -11.06 -0.38 -3.29
CA TYR A 63 -9.86 0.21 -3.87
C TYR A 63 -8.56 -0.38 -3.29
N LEU A 64 -8.48 -0.60 -1.98
CA LEU A 64 -7.23 -1.01 -1.31
C LEU A 64 -7.08 -2.52 -1.13
N VAL A 65 -8.17 -3.29 -0.99
CA VAL A 65 -8.07 -4.75 -0.77
C VAL A 65 -7.31 -5.45 -1.90
N PRO A 66 -7.55 -5.14 -3.20
CA PRO A 66 -6.76 -5.73 -4.28
C PRO A 66 -5.25 -5.42 -4.17
N LEU A 67 -4.89 -4.20 -3.76
CA LEU A 67 -3.50 -3.80 -3.58
C LEU A 67 -2.84 -4.50 -2.39
N ILE A 68 -3.59 -4.66 -1.29
CA ILE A 68 -3.16 -5.40 -0.09
C ILE A 68 -2.96 -6.87 -0.42
N ASP A 69 -3.87 -7.48 -1.19
CA ASP A 69 -3.72 -8.88 -1.58
C ASP A 69 -2.50 -9.09 -2.50
N GLU A 70 -2.26 -8.18 -3.43
CA GLU A 70 -1.01 -8.19 -4.23
C GLU A 70 0.22 -8.03 -3.34
N LEU A 71 0.18 -7.17 -2.32
CA LEU A 71 1.27 -7.00 -1.34
C LEU A 71 1.54 -8.30 -0.57
N LYS A 72 0.50 -9.00 -0.12
CA LYS A 72 0.60 -10.30 0.56
C LYS A 72 1.20 -11.37 -0.37
N TYR A 73 0.78 -11.39 -1.63
CA TYR A 73 1.30 -12.35 -2.60
C TYR A 73 2.76 -12.07 -2.94
N TYR A 74 3.11 -10.81 -3.21
CA TYR A 74 4.50 -10.41 -3.45
C TYR A 74 5.41 -10.72 -2.24
N TYR A 75 4.93 -10.50 -1.02
CA TYR A 75 5.64 -10.92 0.21
C TYR A 75 5.92 -12.43 0.18
N ASN A 76 4.88 -13.25 0.03
CA ASN A 76 4.97 -14.70 0.19
C ASN A 76 5.68 -15.41 -0.98
N ASN A 77 5.53 -14.89 -2.19
CA ASN A 77 5.95 -15.55 -3.43
C ASN A 77 7.31 -15.06 -3.91
N ASP A 78 7.55 -13.75 -3.89
CA ASP A 78 8.75 -13.17 -4.45
C ASP A 78 9.79 -12.89 -3.38
N LEU A 79 9.38 -12.21 -2.31
CA LEU A 79 10.29 -11.80 -1.24
C LEU A 79 10.75 -13.00 -0.41
N CYS A 80 9.84 -13.73 0.22
CA CYS A 80 10.20 -14.85 1.11
C CYS A 80 11.10 -15.87 0.39
N VAL A 81 10.80 -16.18 -0.87
CA VAL A 81 11.59 -17.11 -1.69
C VAL A 81 12.98 -16.56 -1.97
N SER A 82 13.08 -15.31 -2.44
CA SER A 82 14.38 -14.72 -2.78
C SER A 82 15.30 -14.57 -1.57
N VAL A 83 14.74 -14.21 -0.42
CA VAL A 83 15.51 -14.07 0.81
C VAL A 83 15.92 -15.43 1.35
N ALA A 84 15.01 -16.43 1.37
CA ALA A 84 15.35 -17.79 1.77
C ALA A 84 16.47 -18.37 0.91
N GLN A 85 16.42 -18.18 -0.41
CA GLN A 85 17.49 -18.57 -1.32
C GLN A 85 18.81 -17.88 -0.93
N SER A 86 18.79 -16.55 -0.77
CA SER A 86 20.01 -15.82 -0.39
C SER A 86 20.58 -16.28 0.95
N VAL A 87 19.75 -16.46 1.98
CA VAL A 87 20.19 -16.91 3.31
C VAL A 87 20.81 -18.29 3.25
N VAL A 88 20.14 -19.26 2.61
CA VAL A 88 20.64 -20.63 2.49
C VAL A 88 21.95 -20.68 1.69
N HIS A 89 22.07 -19.87 0.63
CA HIS A 89 23.30 -19.78 -0.15
C HIS A 89 24.46 -19.20 0.65
N LEU A 90 24.21 -18.18 1.48
CA LEU A 90 25.22 -17.60 2.39
C LEU A 90 25.64 -18.58 3.50
N GLU A 91 24.72 -19.38 4.01
CA GLU A 91 25.00 -20.40 5.03
C GLU A 91 25.75 -21.62 4.46
N THR A 92 25.66 -21.84 3.15
CA THR A 92 26.33 -22.96 2.48
C THR A 92 27.70 -22.50 1.99
N SER A 93 28.71 -22.68 2.85
CA SER A 93 30.10 -22.20 2.73
C SER A 93 30.90 -22.66 1.49
N SER A 94 30.31 -23.43 0.58
CA SER A 94 30.95 -23.96 -0.63
C SER A 94 30.68 -23.15 -1.91
N ILE A 95 29.92 -22.06 -1.82
CA ILE A 95 29.35 -21.37 -2.98
C ILE A 95 30.14 -20.12 -3.38
N ASP A 96 30.40 -19.95 -4.68
CA ASP A 96 31.12 -18.81 -5.28
C ASP A 96 30.50 -17.46 -4.83
N ARG A 97 31.37 -16.52 -4.43
CA ARG A 97 31.01 -15.14 -4.06
C ARG A 97 30.08 -14.49 -5.09
N ARG A 98 30.24 -14.77 -6.39
CA ARG A 98 29.37 -14.24 -7.44
C ARG A 98 27.94 -14.72 -7.31
N VAL A 99 27.75 -15.99 -6.96
CA VAL A 99 26.43 -16.59 -6.75
C VAL A 99 25.77 -15.97 -5.51
N ASN A 100 26.51 -15.84 -4.40
CA ASN A 100 26.02 -15.16 -3.20
C ASN A 100 25.63 -13.70 -3.48
N SER A 101 26.45 -12.98 -4.26
CA SER A 101 26.16 -11.61 -4.69
C SER A 101 24.87 -11.53 -5.50
N PHE A 102 24.67 -12.44 -6.47
CA PHE A 102 23.49 -12.47 -7.33
C PHE A 102 22.20 -12.67 -6.53
N PHE A 103 22.16 -13.67 -5.64
CA PHE A 103 20.98 -13.93 -4.81
C PHE A 103 20.74 -12.81 -3.80
N LEU A 104 21.79 -12.25 -3.22
CA LEU A 104 21.66 -11.15 -2.27
C LEU A 104 21.15 -9.86 -2.93
N GLU A 105 21.67 -9.47 -4.10
CA GLU A 105 21.15 -8.32 -4.85
C GLU A 105 19.66 -8.49 -5.16
N SER A 106 19.28 -9.68 -5.64
CA SER A 106 17.91 -10.06 -5.95
C SER A 106 16.98 -9.95 -4.73
N ALA A 107 17.43 -10.38 -3.56
CA ALA A 107 16.70 -10.28 -2.30
C ALA A 107 16.59 -8.82 -1.80
N ILE A 108 17.68 -8.05 -1.81
CA ILE A 108 17.73 -6.65 -1.37
C ILE A 108 16.82 -5.76 -2.22
N LEU A 109 16.80 -5.97 -3.54
CA LEU A 109 15.90 -5.25 -4.44
C LEU A 109 14.44 -5.54 -4.09
N ARG A 110 14.06 -6.81 -3.89
CA ARG A 110 12.68 -7.16 -3.52
C ARG A 110 12.28 -6.64 -2.14
N MET A 111 13.18 -6.68 -1.15
CA MET A 111 12.98 -6.06 0.16
C MET A 111 12.70 -4.57 0.04
N SER A 112 13.47 -3.87 -0.79
CA SER A 112 13.27 -2.43 -0.98
C SER A 112 11.97 -2.14 -1.72
N SER A 113 11.64 -2.92 -2.75
CA SER A 113 10.40 -2.78 -3.52
C SER A 113 9.15 -3.02 -2.66
N ILE A 114 9.16 -4.00 -1.74
CA ILE A 114 7.98 -4.23 -0.90
C ILE A 114 7.73 -3.07 0.07
N TRP A 115 8.78 -2.43 0.59
CA TRP A 115 8.65 -1.23 1.41
C TRP A 115 8.07 -0.08 0.60
N GLU A 116 8.58 0.16 -0.61
CA GLU A 116 8.04 1.16 -1.52
C GLU A 116 6.55 0.89 -1.80
N TYR A 117 6.18 -0.36 -2.11
CA TYR A 117 4.80 -0.74 -2.41
C TYR A 117 3.86 -0.60 -1.20
N LEU A 118 4.30 -1.00 0.00
CA LEU A 118 3.55 -0.79 1.24
C LEU A 118 3.25 0.70 1.46
N PHE A 119 4.24 1.58 1.29
CA PHE A 119 4.04 3.01 1.49
C PHE A 119 3.30 3.70 0.33
N ILE A 120 3.27 3.11 -0.86
CA ILE A 120 2.34 3.52 -1.92
C ILE A 120 0.89 3.27 -1.47
N ILE A 121 0.60 2.10 -0.89
CA ILE A 121 -0.74 1.81 -0.36
C ILE A 121 -1.10 2.78 0.78
N VAL A 122 -0.15 3.09 1.68
CA VAL A 122 -0.34 4.11 2.72
C VAL A 122 -0.61 5.50 2.13
N ASN A 123 0.10 5.88 1.05
CA ASN A 123 -0.12 7.14 0.35
C ASN A 123 -1.54 7.25 -0.21
N GLU A 124 -2.05 6.17 -0.79
CA GLU A 124 -3.40 6.07 -1.33
C GLU A 124 -4.46 6.10 -0.22
N LEU A 125 -4.28 5.30 0.83
CA LEU A 125 -5.15 5.27 2.01
C LEU A 125 -5.31 6.65 2.65
N LEU A 126 -4.19 7.35 2.83
CA LEU A 126 -4.16 8.69 3.42
C LEU A 126 -4.33 9.79 2.38
N GLN A 127 -4.62 9.47 1.12
CA GLN A 127 -4.86 10.42 0.03
C GLN A 127 -3.91 11.63 0.07
N THR A 128 -2.59 11.41 0.21
CA THR A 128 -1.66 12.54 0.41
C THR A 128 -1.36 13.33 -0.86
N GLU A 129 -1.95 12.91 -1.98
CA GLU A 129 -1.86 13.53 -3.33
C GLU A 129 -0.44 13.54 -3.91
N LEU A 130 0.47 12.73 -3.34
CA LEU A 130 1.80 12.53 -3.88
C LEU A 130 1.74 11.58 -5.07
N ILE A 131 2.41 11.97 -6.15
CA ILE A 131 2.43 11.19 -7.40
C ILE A 131 3.55 10.15 -7.34
N VAL A 132 3.19 8.90 -7.59
CA VAL A 132 4.12 7.78 -7.71
C VAL A 132 4.65 7.73 -9.15
N GLY A 133 5.97 7.86 -9.29
CA GLY A 133 6.63 7.84 -10.60
C GLY A 133 6.78 9.23 -11.24
N ASN A 134 7.98 9.49 -11.77
CA ASN A 134 8.25 10.75 -12.47
C ASN A 134 7.58 10.79 -13.84
N ASP A 135 7.51 9.66 -14.52
CA ASP A 135 6.81 9.46 -15.79
C ASP A 135 5.32 9.80 -15.68
N VAL A 136 4.62 9.29 -14.65
CA VAL A 136 3.21 9.61 -14.39
C VAL A 136 3.03 11.10 -14.10
N ARG A 137 3.93 11.68 -13.30
CA ARG A 137 3.89 13.12 -13.00
C ARG A 137 4.03 13.97 -14.26
N GLU A 138 5.00 13.68 -15.11
CA GLU A 138 5.19 14.45 -16.35
C GLU A 138 4.00 14.26 -17.31
N GLN A 139 3.41 13.06 -17.39
CA GLN A 139 2.17 12.84 -18.15
C GLN A 139 1.00 13.67 -17.63
N LEU A 140 0.82 13.78 -16.30
CA LEU A 140 -0.23 14.61 -15.70
C LEU A 140 -0.01 16.10 -15.99
N ILE A 141 1.23 16.57 -15.92
CA ILE A 141 1.60 17.94 -16.26
C ILE A 141 1.31 18.21 -17.74
N GLU A 142 1.73 17.31 -18.62
CA GLU A 142 1.50 17.41 -20.06
C GLU A 142 0.00 17.43 -20.38
N ASN A 143 -0.78 16.53 -19.80
CA ASN A 143 -2.23 16.48 -19.98
C ASN A 143 -2.92 17.77 -19.49
N GLY A 144 -2.46 18.34 -18.37
CA GLY A 144 -2.95 19.62 -17.86
C GLY A 144 -2.60 20.83 -18.74
N CYS A 145 -1.66 20.67 -19.68
CA CYS A 145 -1.32 21.68 -20.69
C CYS A 145 -2.15 21.55 -21.98
N HIS A 146 -3.20 20.73 -21.97
CA HIS A 146 -4.12 20.60 -23.09
C HIS A 146 -5.52 21.10 -22.70
N GLN A 147 -6.13 21.86 -23.60
CA GLN A 147 -7.55 22.18 -23.56
C GLN A 147 -8.36 21.07 -24.23
N ILE A 148 -9.37 20.56 -23.53
CA ILE A 148 -10.31 19.59 -24.09
C ILE A 148 -11.36 20.34 -24.90
N GLN A 149 -11.39 20.10 -26.21
CA GLN A 149 -12.37 20.67 -27.15
C GLN A 149 -13.31 19.59 -27.67
N PHE A 150 -14.61 19.88 -27.66
CA PHE A 150 -15.63 19.03 -28.26
C PHE A 150 -15.92 19.53 -29.67
N VAL A 151 -15.45 18.80 -30.68
CA VAL A 151 -15.57 19.19 -32.09
C VAL A 151 -16.73 18.41 -32.73
N PRO A 152 -17.69 19.05 -33.43
CA PRO A 152 -18.76 18.33 -34.11
C PRO A 152 -18.23 17.24 -35.05
N SER A 153 -18.78 16.03 -34.96
CA SER A 153 -18.40 14.87 -35.77
C SER A 153 -19.61 13.95 -35.98
N GLY A 154 -20.17 13.96 -37.19
CA GLY A 154 -21.36 13.18 -37.53
C GLY A 154 -22.59 13.64 -36.74
N LYS A 155 -23.24 12.71 -36.01
CA LYS A 155 -24.40 13.00 -35.15
C LYS A 155 -24.04 13.43 -33.72
N GLY A 156 -22.75 13.63 -33.40
CA GLY A 156 -22.30 13.95 -32.05
C GLY A 156 -21.05 14.82 -32.03
N TYR A 157 -20.29 14.75 -30.94
CA TYR A 157 -19.04 15.47 -30.75
C TYR A 157 -17.88 14.49 -30.58
N LYS A 158 -16.72 14.83 -31.13
CA LYS A 158 -15.45 14.16 -30.87
C LYS A 158 -14.65 14.99 -29.87
N VAL A 159 -14.11 14.33 -28.85
CA VAL A 159 -13.18 14.94 -27.91
C VAL A 159 -11.81 15.08 -28.57
N VAL A 160 -11.26 16.29 -28.59
CA VAL A 160 -9.94 16.62 -29.14
C VAL A 160 -9.17 17.41 -28.09
N ALA A 161 -8.02 16.89 -27.66
CA ALA A 161 -7.08 17.62 -26.82
C ALA A 161 -6.22 18.52 -27.71
N LYS A 162 -6.31 19.85 -27.54
CA LYS A 162 -5.41 20.80 -28.20
C LYS A 162 -4.46 21.41 -27.16
N PRO A 163 -3.18 21.65 -27.49
CA PRO A 163 -2.29 22.39 -26.60
C PRO A 163 -2.87 23.77 -26.28
N ILE A 164 -2.62 24.26 -25.07
CA ILE A 164 -2.84 25.67 -24.71
C ILE A 164 -1.75 26.56 -25.30
N ASP A 165 -2.00 27.86 -25.37
CA ASP A 165 -1.04 28.84 -25.89
C ASP A 165 0.29 28.79 -25.12
N MET A 166 1.41 28.97 -25.83
CA MET A 166 2.76 28.76 -25.26
C MET A 166 3.08 29.64 -24.05
N GLU A 167 2.52 30.86 -23.99
CA GLU A 167 2.72 31.75 -22.85
C GLU A 167 2.00 31.22 -21.60
N LEU A 168 0.72 30.83 -21.74
CA LEU A 168 -0.07 30.21 -20.67
C LEU A 168 0.49 28.84 -20.25
N LYS A 169 1.06 28.08 -21.20
CA LYS A 169 1.64 26.77 -20.93
C LYS A 169 2.71 26.81 -19.85
N LYS A 170 3.61 27.79 -19.87
CA LYS A 170 4.69 27.88 -18.89
C LYS A 170 4.15 28.10 -17.47
N ASP A 171 3.18 28.98 -17.32
CA ASP A 171 2.59 29.28 -16.02
C ASP A 171 1.82 28.07 -15.47
N VAL A 172 1.03 27.41 -16.33
CA VAL A 172 0.32 26.17 -15.98
C VAL A 172 1.30 25.05 -15.60
N GLU A 173 2.37 24.84 -16.37
CA GLU A 173 3.38 23.82 -16.02
C GLU A 173 4.02 24.09 -14.65
N VAL A 174 4.33 25.34 -14.32
CA VAL A 174 4.91 25.71 -13.03
C VAL A 174 3.92 25.44 -11.90
N GLU A 175 2.65 25.77 -12.07
CA GLU A 175 1.60 25.47 -11.10
C GLU A 175 1.43 23.96 -10.90
N LEU A 176 1.28 23.20 -11.99
CA LEU A 176 1.09 21.75 -11.94
C LEU A 176 2.31 21.05 -11.31
N LYS A 177 3.54 21.50 -11.60
CA LYS A 177 4.77 20.97 -10.96
C LYS A 177 4.81 21.23 -9.47
N ARG A 178 4.23 22.34 -8.98
CA ARG A 178 4.11 22.66 -7.55
C ARG A 178 3.02 21.84 -6.86
N ARG A 179 1.92 21.59 -7.56
CA ARG A 179 0.78 20.78 -7.10
C ARG A 179 1.13 19.30 -7.03
N TYR A 180 1.58 18.73 -8.14
CA TYR A 180 1.94 17.32 -8.28
C TYR A 180 3.34 17.06 -7.75
N LYS A 181 3.44 16.88 -6.44
CA LYS A 181 4.71 16.54 -5.77
C LYS A 181 4.97 15.05 -5.88
N LEU A 182 6.24 14.67 -6.02
CA LEU A 182 6.64 13.28 -6.10
C LEU A 182 6.55 12.59 -4.73
N PHE A 183 5.99 11.39 -4.77
CA PHE A 183 6.09 10.41 -3.70
C PHE A 183 7.56 10.02 -3.50
N ASN A 184 7.99 10.01 -2.24
CA ASN A 184 9.30 9.55 -1.83
C ASN A 184 9.26 9.09 -0.37
N ILE A 185 9.53 7.81 -0.16
CA ILE A 185 9.76 7.25 1.17
C ILE A 185 11.25 7.15 1.43
N SER A 186 11.71 7.63 2.60
CA SER A 186 13.13 7.68 2.92
C SER A 186 13.36 7.53 4.42
N THR A 187 14.42 6.80 4.79
CA THR A 187 14.86 6.66 6.18
C THR A 187 15.47 7.95 6.75
N LYS A 188 15.72 8.95 5.89
CA LYS A 188 16.11 10.30 6.28
C LYS A 188 14.87 11.20 6.27
N ASN A 189 14.43 11.63 7.45
CA ASN A 189 13.23 12.48 7.64
C ASN A 189 13.21 13.73 6.74
N LYS A 190 14.38 14.33 6.46
CA LYS A 190 14.47 15.52 5.60
C LYS A 190 14.14 15.25 4.13
N SER A 191 14.32 14.03 3.62
CA SER A 191 14.02 13.68 2.23
C SER A 191 12.69 12.93 2.07
N ASN A 192 12.10 12.44 3.15
CA ASN A 192 10.84 11.69 3.11
C ASN A 192 9.65 12.64 2.83
N SER A 193 9.12 12.65 1.60
CA SER A 193 8.01 13.54 1.22
C SER A 193 6.67 13.02 1.74
N LEU A 194 6.50 11.69 1.84
CA LEU A 194 5.31 11.08 2.42
C LEU A 194 5.12 11.47 3.88
N LEU A 195 6.13 11.23 4.72
CA LEU A 195 6.08 11.54 6.15
C LEU A 195 5.77 13.03 6.41
N LYS A 196 6.34 13.92 5.60
CA LYS A 196 6.06 15.36 5.69
C LYS A 196 4.61 15.68 5.32
N SER A 197 4.09 15.04 4.28
CA SER A 197 2.73 15.27 3.80
C SER A 197 1.71 14.74 4.81
N VAL A 198 1.95 13.55 5.37
CA VAL A 198 1.14 12.98 6.47
C VAL A 198 1.14 13.90 7.67
N LYS A 199 2.31 14.32 8.18
CA LYS A 199 2.41 15.22 9.34
C LYS A 199 1.77 16.60 9.11
N LYS A 200 1.67 17.03 7.87
CA LYS A 200 1.03 18.30 7.49
C LYS A 200 -0.49 18.16 7.44
N LYS A 201 -1.00 17.08 6.84
CA LYS A 201 -2.43 16.90 6.53
C LYS A 201 -3.21 16.24 7.68
N TYR A 202 -2.55 15.41 8.48
CA TYR A 202 -3.21 14.54 9.46
C TYR A 202 -2.72 14.75 10.89
N SER A 203 -3.59 14.44 11.86
CA SER A 203 -3.21 14.28 13.26
C SER A 203 -2.31 13.06 13.46
N LYS A 204 -1.68 12.98 14.63
CA LYS A 204 -0.87 11.82 14.97
C LYS A 204 -1.77 10.63 15.33
N LYS A 205 -1.42 9.46 14.82
CA LYS A 205 -2.07 8.19 15.14
C LYS A 205 -1.01 7.11 15.35
N GLU A 206 -1.20 6.27 16.35
CA GLU A 206 -0.18 5.32 16.82
C GLU A 206 0.22 4.32 15.75
N ASN A 207 -0.73 3.65 15.11
CA ASN A 207 -0.42 2.63 14.10
C ASN A 207 0.23 3.22 12.83
N ILE A 208 -0.18 4.42 12.41
CA ILE A 208 0.51 5.12 11.31
C ILE A 208 1.94 5.46 11.69
N GLN A 209 2.16 5.96 12.91
CA GLN A 209 3.50 6.26 13.40
C GLN A 209 4.35 4.99 13.52
N LYS A 210 3.76 3.88 14.00
CA LYS A 210 4.38 2.56 14.07
C LYS A 210 4.92 2.13 12.71
N LEU A 211 4.16 2.28 11.61
CA LEU A 211 4.65 1.97 10.27
C LEU A 211 5.93 2.73 9.90
N PHE A 212 5.96 4.04 10.16
CA PHE A 212 7.15 4.87 9.91
C PHE A 212 8.32 4.52 10.84
N ASP A 213 8.03 4.16 12.08
CA ASP A 213 9.06 3.78 13.07
C ASP A 213 9.69 2.45 12.72
N ILE A 214 8.89 1.45 12.32
CA ILE A 214 9.37 0.17 11.79
C ILE A 214 10.31 0.45 10.63
N TYR A 215 9.88 1.23 9.62
CA TYR A 215 10.69 1.57 8.43
C TYR A 215 12.00 2.29 8.75
N ASN A 216 12.05 3.02 9.86
CA ASN A 216 13.24 3.73 10.32
C ASN A 216 14.17 2.89 11.20
N SER A 217 13.91 1.59 11.38
CA SER A 217 14.80 0.67 12.09
C SER A 217 16.17 0.55 11.41
N GLU A 218 17.19 0.18 12.19
CA GLU A 218 18.58 0.09 11.71
C GLU A 218 18.75 -0.99 10.64
N GLU A 219 18.02 -2.09 10.75
CA GLU A 219 18.04 -3.19 9.78
C GLU A 219 17.54 -2.74 8.40
N ILE A 220 16.49 -1.91 8.35
CA ILE A 220 15.95 -1.39 7.09
C ILE A 220 16.83 -0.29 6.53
N LYS A 221 17.35 0.60 7.38
CA LYS A 221 18.36 1.59 6.96
C LYS A 221 19.54 0.91 6.28
N THR A 222 20.01 -0.21 6.82
CA THR A 222 21.13 -0.96 6.25
C THR A 222 20.77 -1.53 4.87
N VAL A 223 19.62 -2.20 4.73
CA VAL A 223 19.15 -2.73 3.43
C VAL A 223 18.98 -1.61 2.39
N VAL A 224 18.37 -0.48 2.76
CA VAL A 224 18.19 0.69 1.88
C VAL A 224 19.54 1.28 1.45
N GLN A 225 20.52 1.36 2.36
CA GLN A 225 21.87 1.82 2.01
C GLN A 225 22.52 0.90 0.99
N ILE A 226 22.45 -0.42 1.19
CA ILE A 226 23.02 -1.40 0.26
C ILE A 226 22.30 -1.34 -1.10
N ARG A 227 20.96 -1.25 -1.10
CA ARG A 227 20.19 -1.07 -2.35
C ARG A 227 20.60 0.18 -3.11
N ASN A 228 20.81 1.30 -2.41
CA ASN A 228 21.23 2.54 -3.06
C ASN A 228 22.62 2.41 -3.69
N GLU A 229 23.55 1.71 -3.04
CA GLU A 229 24.85 1.38 -3.64
C GLU A 229 24.66 0.50 -4.89
N ILE A 230 23.87 -0.58 -4.81
CA ILE A 230 23.60 -1.50 -5.94
C ILE A 230 23.01 -0.77 -7.14
N VAL A 231 21.96 0.02 -6.93
CA VAL A 231 21.18 0.65 -8.02
C VAL A 231 21.90 1.85 -8.63
N HIS A 232 22.59 2.66 -7.82
CA HIS A 232 23.09 3.95 -8.29
C HIS A 232 24.61 4.02 -8.49
N ARG A 233 25.36 3.04 -7.98
CA ARG A 233 26.82 3.11 -7.97
C ARG A 233 27.48 1.84 -8.48
N ARG A 234 27.24 0.72 -7.81
CA ARG A 234 28.00 -0.52 -7.99
C ARG A 234 27.25 -1.77 -7.58
N PRO A 235 27.09 -2.77 -8.47
CA PRO A 235 26.61 -4.08 -8.06
C PRO A 235 27.60 -4.73 -7.09
N LEU A 236 27.15 -5.66 -6.24
CA LEU A 236 27.96 -6.44 -5.29
C LEU A 236 29.05 -7.25 -6.00
N THR A 237 28.80 -7.65 -7.25
CA THR A 237 29.76 -8.35 -8.12
C THR A 237 30.83 -7.46 -8.75
N ALA A 238 30.72 -6.14 -8.62
CA ALA A 238 31.63 -5.20 -9.27
C ALA A 238 33.07 -5.33 -8.74
N LYS A 239 34.00 -5.63 -9.65
CA LYS A 239 35.45 -5.57 -9.38
C LYS A 239 36.02 -4.16 -9.58
N PHE A 240 35.36 -3.36 -10.42
CA PHE A 240 35.69 -1.97 -10.71
C PHE A 240 34.40 -1.17 -10.59
N SER A 241 34.44 -0.05 -9.89
CA SER A 241 33.25 0.80 -9.70
C SER A 241 33.62 2.27 -9.55
N LEU A 242 32.65 3.16 -9.70
CA LEU A 242 32.78 4.54 -9.26
C LEU A 242 32.38 4.62 -7.79
N ALA A 243 33.28 5.14 -6.95
CA ALA A 243 33.04 5.36 -5.53
C ALA A 243 33.45 6.79 -5.14
N PRO A 244 32.96 7.33 -4.01
CA PRO A 244 33.45 8.60 -3.47
C PRO A 244 34.97 8.57 -3.33
N ASN A 245 35.63 9.63 -3.80
CA ASN A 245 37.06 9.79 -3.60
C ASN A 245 37.31 10.38 -2.21
N GLU A 246 38.17 9.73 -1.43
CA GLU A 246 38.54 10.18 -0.08
C GLU A 246 39.48 11.42 -0.11
N LEU A 247 40.24 11.59 -1.20
CA LEU A 247 41.26 12.63 -1.31
C LEU A 247 40.72 13.95 -1.89
N PHE A 248 39.71 13.89 -2.76
CA PHE A 248 39.15 15.08 -3.42
C PHE A 248 37.63 14.96 -3.59
N PRO A 249 36.89 16.08 -3.63
CA PRO A 249 35.46 16.05 -3.95
C PRO A 249 35.22 15.46 -5.34
N GLY A 250 34.57 14.30 -5.42
CA GLY A 250 34.23 13.66 -6.69
C GLY A 250 34.13 12.14 -6.59
N ASN A 251 33.92 11.51 -7.74
CA ASN A 251 33.96 10.05 -7.88
C ASN A 251 35.34 9.62 -8.41
N ALA A 252 35.87 8.51 -7.91
CA ALA A 252 37.07 7.87 -8.41
C ALA A 252 36.79 6.41 -8.79
N VAL A 253 37.65 5.84 -9.63
CA VAL A 253 37.63 4.41 -9.91
C VAL A 253 38.14 3.66 -8.69
N SER A 254 37.26 2.88 -8.07
CA SER A 254 37.56 1.96 -6.98
C SER A 254 37.79 0.56 -7.54
N VAL A 255 38.96 -0.01 -7.26
CA VAL A 255 39.39 -1.34 -7.71
C VAL A 255 39.31 -2.30 -6.52
N ASN A 256 38.33 -3.19 -6.52
CA ASN A 256 38.10 -4.20 -5.47
C ASN A 256 38.02 -5.60 -6.10
N PRO A 257 39.16 -6.27 -6.38
CA PRO A 257 39.18 -7.54 -7.10
C PRO A 257 38.46 -8.67 -6.36
N ASN A 258 38.38 -8.56 -5.03
CA ASN A 258 37.69 -9.50 -4.14
C ASN A 258 36.23 -9.10 -3.86
N GLY A 259 35.71 -8.06 -4.54
CA GLY A 259 34.40 -7.45 -4.30
C GLY A 259 34.43 -6.46 -3.12
N TRP A 260 33.44 -5.55 -3.10
CA TRP A 260 33.43 -4.43 -2.15
C TRP A 260 32.56 -4.64 -0.91
N PHE A 261 31.68 -5.65 -0.93
CA PHE A 261 30.72 -5.91 0.12
C PHE A 261 31.15 -7.05 1.03
N ASP A 262 30.94 -6.90 2.33
CA ASP A 262 31.14 -7.94 3.33
C ASP A 262 29.81 -8.64 3.61
N PHE A 263 29.81 -9.97 3.48
CA PHE A 263 28.61 -10.78 3.67
C PHE A 263 28.36 -11.12 5.14
N ASP A 264 29.31 -10.83 6.03
CA ASP A 264 29.20 -11.20 7.43
C ASP A 264 27.98 -10.55 8.09
N GLY A 265 27.12 -11.39 8.67
CA GLY A 265 25.91 -10.97 9.39
C GLY A 265 24.76 -10.44 8.53
N ILE A 266 24.88 -10.38 7.19
CA ILE A 266 23.80 -9.87 6.33
C ILE A 266 22.56 -10.77 6.36
N ASN A 267 22.73 -12.07 6.58
CA ASN A 267 21.62 -13.01 6.76
C ASN A 267 20.73 -12.62 7.96
N ILE A 268 21.33 -12.24 9.09
CA ILE A 268 20.60 -11.81 10.29
C ILE A 268 19.80 -10.52 10.00
N ILE A 269 20.43 -9.56 9.31
CA ILE A 269 19.78 -8.31 8.91
C ILE A 269 18.59 -8.58 8.00
N MET A 270 18.75 -9.48 7.02
CA MET A 270 17.67 -9.87 6.12
C MET A 270 16.50 -10.53 6.85
N GLU A 271 16.77 -11.47 7.75
CA GLU A 271 15.73 -12.15 8.52
C GLU A 271 14.94 -11.16 9.38
N LYS A 272 15.63 -10.27 10.08
CA LYS A 272 14.97 -9.20 10.85
C LYS A 272 14.13 -8.28 9.96
N ASN A 273 14.59 -7.97 8.74
CA ASN A 273 13.83 -7.15 7.79
C ASN A 273 12.53 -7.86 7.37
N ILE A 274 12.57 -9.17 7.11
CA ILE A 274 11.36 -9.96 6.82
C ILE A 274 10.33 -9.82 7.94
N TYR A 275 10.75 -9.99 9.20
CA TYR A 275 9.83 -9.87 10.34
C TYR A 275 9.29 -8.45 10.49
N ALA A 276 10.11 -7.43 10.24
CA ALA A 276 9.67 -6.03 10.24
C ALA A 276 8.63 -5.76 9.13
N ILE A 277 8.85 -6.28 7.92
CA ILE A 277 7.90 -6.18 6.81
C ILE A 277 6.59 -6.89 7.17
N LYS A 278 6.67 -8.09 7.77
CA LYS A 278 5.49 -8.84 8.23
C LYS A 278 4.66 -8.04 9.24
N ASP A 279 5.31 -7.44 10.25
CA ASP A 279 4.63 -6.59 11.24
C ASP A 279 4.02 -5.34 10.59
N ALA A 280 4.72 -4.73 9.63
CA ALA A 280 4.19 -3.57 8.90
C ALA A 280 2.98 -3.93 8.03
N ILE A 281 2.97 -5.07 7.33
CA ILE A 281 1.82 -5.54 6.55
C ILE A 281 0.64 -5.82 7.48
N ASN A 282 0.85 -6.51 8.61
CA ASN A 282 -0.20 -6.72 9.61
C ASN A 282 -0.77 -5.40 10.13
N THR A 283 0.10 -4.46 10.50
CA THR A 283 -0.31 -3.14 10.99
C THR A 283 -1.12 -2.38 9.92
N LEU A 284 -0.73 -2.44 8.65
CA LEU A 284 -1.49 -1.84 7.55
C LEU A 284 -2.88 -2.47 7.39
N ILE A 285 -2.96 -3.80 7.47
CA ILE A 285 -4.24 -4.53 7.43
C ILE A 285 -5.14 -4.08 8.58
N GLU A 286 -4.63 -4.02 9.81
CA GLU A 286 -5.38 -3.53 10.97
C GLU A 286 -5.87 -2.10 10.76
N ILE A 287 -5.03 -1.21 10.23
CA ILE A 287 -5.43 0.18 9.95
C ILE A 287 -6.62 0.22 8.98
N VAL A 288 -6.58 -0.56 7.90
CA VAL A 288 -7.63 -0.54 6.87
C VAL A 288 -8.93 -1.15 7.40
N PHE A 289 -8.87 -2.33 8.01
CA PHE A 289 -10.06 -3.06 8.42
C PHE A 289 -10.71 -2.51 9.70
N TYR A 290 -9.92 -1.94 10.62
CA TYR A 290 -10.43 -1.26 11.81
C TYR A 290 -10.62 0.24 11.62
N ASN A 291 -10.39 0.74 10.40
CA ASN A 291 -10.54 2.14 10.04
C ASN A 291 -9.75 3.08 10.98
N ASP A 292 -8.52 2.67 11.34
CA ASP A 292 -7.63 3.36 12.26
C ASP A 292 -6.89 4.53 11.57
N ILE A 293 -7.63 5.28 10.76
CA ILE A 293 -7.14 6.40 9.97
C ILE A 293 -7.10 7.66 10.85
N PRO A 294 -6.03 8.48 10.82
CA PRO A 294 -5.98 9.74 11.55
C PRO A 294 -7.00 10.75 11.00
N ASN A 295 -7.53 11.59 11.88
CA ASN A 295 -8.30 12.77 11.47
C ASN A 295 -7.40 13.76 10.71
N LEU A 296 -8.01 14.62 9.90
CA LEU A 296 -7.34 15.80 9.36
C LEU A 296 -6.81 16.68 10.50
N LYS A 297 -5.72 17.39 10.23
CA LYS A 297 -5.06 18.25 11.22
C LYS A 297 -6.00 19.33 11.79
N GLU A 298 -6.90 19.82 10.97
CA GLU A 298 -7.94 20.79 11.33
C GLU A 298 -8.97 20.25 12.34
N ASN A 299 -9.03 18.92 12.48
CA ASN A 299 -9.96 18.18 13.33
C ASN A 299 -9.25 17.37 14.44
N GLU A 300 -7.98 17.65 14.74
CA GLU A 300 -7.14 16.85 15.66
C GLU A 300 -7.74 16.66 17.06
N ASN A 301 -8.50 17.63 17.57
CA ASN A 301 -9.13 17.59 18.90
C ASN A 301 -10.66 17.37 18.83
N LYS A 302 -11.18 17.00 17.66
CA LYS A 302 -12.61 16.71 17.48
C LYS A 302 -12.84 15.20 17.57
N ILE A 303 -13.91 14.85 18.28
CA ILE A 303 -14.39 13.47 18.38
C ILE A 303 -15.59 13.35 17.45
N PHE A 304 -15.55 12.39 16.54
CA PHE A 304 -16.67 12.10 15.65
C PHE A 304 -17.32 10.79 16.08
N ILE A 305 -18.64 10.81 16.18
CA ILE A 305 -19.42 9.68 16.67
C ILE A 305 -20.37 9.20 15.58
N ALA A 306 -20.45 7.88 15.41
CA ALA A 306 -21.51 7.22 14.66
C ALA A 306 -22.31 6.33 15.61
N TYR A 307 -23.63 6.30 15.42
CA TYR A 307 -24.53 5.41 16.13
C TYR A 307 -24.48 4.03 15.49
N GLU A 308 -24.32 3.01 16.33
CA GLU A 308 -24.46 1.61 15.93
C GLU A 308 -25.93 1.24 15.96
N ILE A 309 -26.44 0.77 14.83
CA ILE A 309 -27.85 0.48 14.62
C ILE A 309 -28.00 -0.94 14.11
N LYS A 310 -28.91 -1.69 14.71
CA LYS A 310 -29.32 -3.01 14.26
C LYS A 310 -30.68 -2.94 13.60
N CYS A 311 -30.75 -3.37 12.34
CA CYS A 311 -32.04 -3.55 11.68
C CYS A 311 -32.64 -4.90 12.08
N ASN A 312 -33.83 -4.89 12.67
CA ASN A 312 -34.49 -6.12 13.13
C ASN A 312 -35.06 -6.95 11.95
N LYS A 313 -35.31 -6.32 10.80
CA LYS A 313 -35.79 -7.01 9.59
C LYS A 313 -34.69 -7.79 8.86
N CYS A 314 -33.53 -7.17 8.63
CA CYS A 314 -32.43 -7.81 7.89
C CYS A 314 -31.27 -8.27 8.77
N LEU A 315 -31.36 -8.06 10.10
CA LEU A 315 -30.39 -8.44 11.12
C LEU A 315 -28.97 -7.87 10.93
N ARG A 316 -28.83 -6.85 10.06
CA ARG A 316 -27.54 -6.20 9.80
C ARG A 316 -27.30 -5.08 10.80
N GLU A 317 -26.05 -4.97 11.22
CA GLU A 317 -25.53 -3.86 12.01
C GLU A 317 -24.90 -2.83 11.07
N LEU A 318 -25.18 -1.57 11.34
CA LEU A 318 -24.82 -0.44 10.49
C LEU A 318 -24.37 0.72 11.36
N LEU A 319 -23.46 1.53 10.84
CA LEU A 319 -23.07 2.80 11.45
C LEU A 319 -23.81 3.94 10.74
N ILE A 320 -24.50 4.77 11.51
CA ILE A 320 -25.16 5.99 11.03
C ILE A 320 -24.59 7.19 11.77
N ASN A 321 -24.18 8.21 11.03
CA ASN A 321 -23.65 9.45 11.58
C ASN A 321 -24.59 10.07 12.63
N GLU A 322 -23.98 10.72 13.62
CA GLU A 322 -24.68 11.37 14.74
C GLU A 322 -25.78 12.34 14.30
N VAL A 323 -25.52 13.21 13.31
CA VAL A 323 -26.50 14.22 12.86
C VAL A 323 -27.80 13.58 12.39
N SER A 324 -27.70 12.52 11.59
CA SER A 324 -28.86 11.81 11.06
C SER A 324 -29.56 11.02 12.16
N ALA A 325 -28.81 10.29 12.98
CA ALA A 325 -29.38 9.51 14.07
C ALA A 325 -30.11 10.39 15.09
N ASP A 326 -29.51 11.50 15.50
CA ASP A 326 -30.10 12.47 16.42
C ASP A 326 -31.37 13.09 15.85
N PHE A 327 -31.44 13.36 14.54
CA PHE A 327 -32.68 13.83 13.91
C PHE A 327 -33.83 12.83 14.11
N PHE A 328 -33.62 11.55 13.83
CA PHE A 328 -34.66 10.52 14.02
C PHE A 328 -35.07 10.39 15.48
N ILE A 329 -34.09 10.31 16.39
CA ILE A 329 -34.32 10.17 17.83
C ILE A 329 -35.10 11.36 18.39
N ASN A 330 -34.67 12.59 18.06
CA ASN A 330 -35.30 13.82 18.58
C ASN A 330 -36.72 14.03 18.05
N ASN A 331 -37.03 13.52 16.86
CA ASN A 331 -38.38 13.56 16.29
C ASN A 331 -39.23 12.33 16.65
N ASN A 332 -38.69 11.39 17.44
CA ASN A 332 -39.35 10.15 17.82
C ASN A 332 -39.81 9.31 16.61
N ILE A 333 -38.97 9.27 15.56
CA ILE A 333 -39.15 8.49 14.33
C ILE A 333 -38.09 7.40 14.30
N ASN A 334 -38.42 6.23 13.76
CA ASN A 334 -37.44 5.15 13.63
C ASN A 334 -36.46 5.43 12.48
N ILE A 335 -35.21 5.03 12.68
CA ILE A 335 -34.16 5.17 11.67
C ILE A 335 -34.41 4.19 10.52
N VAL A 336 -34.35 4.66 9.29
CA VAL A 336 -34.62 3.83 8.10
C VAL A 336 -33.37 3.03 7.73
N CYS A 337 -33.48 1.71 7.64
CA CYS A 337 -32.38 0.86 7.23
C CYS A 337 -32.01 1.09 5.74
N PRO A 338 -30.78 1.51 5.39
CA PRO A 338 -30.35 1.74 4.01
C PRO A 338 -30.29 0.47 3.16
N GLN A 339 -30.24 -0.71 3.79
CA GLN A 339 -30.10 -1.99 3.08
C GLN A 339 -31.45 -2.59 2.66
N CYS A 340 -32.47 -2.49 3.51
CA CYS A 340 -33.78 -3.13 3.27
C CYS A 340 -34.95 -2.15 3.34
N LYS A 341 -34.68 -0.85 3.46
CA LYS A 341 -35.65 0.25 3.55
C LYS A 341 -36.68 0.08 4.68
N SER A 342 -36.34 -0.68 5.72
CA SER A 342 -37.22 -0.94 6.88
C SER A 342 -37.03 0.11 7.97
N GLU A 343 -38.12 0.52 8.58
CA GLU A 343 -38.13 1.38 9.78
C GLU A 343 -38.05 0.57 11.10
N ASP A 344 -37.92 -0.74 11.01
CA ASP A 344 -37.70 -1.61 12.18
C ASP A 344 -36.20 -1.68 12.51
N THR A 345 -35.71 -0.65 13.19
CA THR A 345 -34.31 -0.52 13.62
C THR A 345 -34.20 -0.15 15.10
N SER A 346 -33.09 -0.54 15.72
CA SER A 346 -32.77 -0.23 17.11
C SER A 346 -31.35 0.29 17.23
N VAL A 347 -31.16 1.33 18.03
CA VAL A 347 -29.83 1.82 18.41
C VAL A 347 -29.26 0.89 19.47
N ILE A 348 -28.08 0.32 19.20
CA ILE A 348 -27.40 -0.62 20.10
C ILE A 348 -26.15 0.00 20.76
N GLY A 349 -25.61 1.09 20.21
CA GLY A 349 -24.39 1.70 20.73
C GLY A 349 -23.97 2.98 20.02
N LYS A 350 -22.81 3.50 20.42
CA LYS A 350 -22.10 4.62 19.80
C LYS A 350 -20.65 4.23 19.61
N ARG A 351 -20.08 4.54 18.45
CA ARG A 351 -18.69 4.26 18.08
C ARG A 351 -17.99 5.55 17.67
N GLU A 352 -16.78 5.74 18.18
CA GLU A 352 -15.89 6.80 17.69
C GLU A 352 -15.35 6.42 16.31
N VAL A 353 -15.40 7.35 15.37
CA VAL A 353 -14.93 7.18 13.99
C VAL A 353 -14.01 8.33 13.60
N ASN A 354 -13.23 8.17 12.54
CA ASN A 354 -12.46 9.28 11.98
C ASN A 354 -13.34 10.22 11.15
N ASP A 355 -12.84 11.43 10.92
CA ASP A 355 -13.55 12.48 10.19
C ASP A 355 -13.91 12.09 8.75
N SER A 356 -13.00 11.43 8.02
CA SER A 356 -13.24 10.93 6.67
C SER A 356 -14.44 9.98 6.63
N TYR A 357 -14.47 9.00 7.53
CA TYR A 357 -15.59 8.07 7.63
C TYR A 357 -16.88 8.78 8.03
N TYR A 358 -16.83 9.69 9.01
CA TYR A 358 -17.98 10.45 9.46
C TYR A 358 -18.65 11.22 8.31
N TYR A 359 -17.87 11.98 7.54
CA TYR A 359 -18.40 12.76 6.42
C TYR A 359 -18.85 11.89 5.23
N SER A 360 -18.11 10.81 4.92
CA SER A 360 -18.52 9.81 3.92
C SER A 360 -19.87 9.19 4.29
N ASN A 361 -20.01 8.74 5.53
CA ASN A 361 -21.24 8.15 6.05
C ASN A 361 -22.40 9.15 6.07
N PHE A 362 -22.17 10.40 6.51
CA PHE A 362 -23.17 11.47 6.49
C PHE A 362 -23.72 11.70 5.09
N LYS A 363 -22.83 11.84 4.10
CA LYS A 363 -23.24 12.04 2.71
C LYS A 363 -24.03 10.84 2.18
N ASN A 364 -23.47 9.64 2.28
CA ASN A 364 -24.09 8.42 1.74
C ASN A 364 -25.48 8.17 2.34
N TYR A 365 -25.64 8.36 3.64
CA TYR A 365 -26.92 8.16 4.29
C TYR A 365 -27.92 9.28 3.98
N SER A 366 -27.46 10.54 3.88
CA SER A 366 -28.32 11.65 3.46
C SER A 366 -28.84 11.48 2.04
N ASP A 367 -27.97 11.07 1.11
CA ASP A 367 -28.34 10.77 -0.28
C ASP A 367 -29.37 9.64 -0.34
N PHE A 368 -29.17 8.58 0.45
CA PHE A 368 -30.15 7.50 0.61
C PHE A 368 -31.51 8.01 1.12
N LEU A 369 -31.54 8.84 2.17
CA LEU A 369 -32.79 9.36 2.72
C LEU A 369 -33.54 10.24 1.72
N LEU A 370 -32.82 11.06 0.96
CA LEU A 370 -33.40 11.88 -0.11
C LEU A 370 -34.06 11.03 -1.19
N GLU A 371 -33.45 9.90 -1.56
CA GLU A 371 -34.06 8.94 -2.50
C GLU A 371 -35.25 8.21 -1.88
N TYR A 372 -35.10 7.71 -0.65
CA TYR A 372 -36.16 7.00 0.08
C TYR A 372 -37.41 7.86 0.20
N TRP A 373 -37.27 9.13 0.59
CA TRP A 373 -38.42 10.03 0.70
C TRP A 373 -39.03 10.36 -0.64
N LYS A 374 -38.26 10.55 -1.73
CA LYS A 374 -38.82 10.74 -3.08
C LYS A 374 -39.67 9.57 -3.55
N GLU A 375 -39.33 8.35 -3.16
CA GLU A 375 -40.09 7.15 -3.53
C GLU A 375 -41.35 6.93 -2.67
N ASN A 376 -41.40 7.52 -1.47
CA ASN A 376 -42.47 7.34 -0.49
C ASN A 376 -43.28 8.62 -0.19
N SER A 377 -43.03 9.71 -0.95
CA SER A 377 -43.83 10.95 -1.00
C SER A 377 -44.73 10.92 -2.22
#